data_AF-A0A1Z4LXN8-F1
#
_entry.id   AF-A0A1Z4LXN8-F1
#
_cell.length_a   1.000
_cell.length_b   1.000
_cell.length_c   1.000
_cell.angle_alpha   90.00
_cell.angle_beta   90.00
_cell.angle_gamma   90.00
#
_symmetry.space_group_name_H-M   'P 1'
#
loop_
_entity.id
_entity.type
_entity.pdbx_description
1 polymer ?
#
loop_
_entity_poly.entity_id
_entity_poly.type
_entity_poly.pdbx_seq_one_letter_code
_entity_poly.pdbx_strand_id
1 'polypeptide(L)'
;MSNFIKIKGIIKKGYGVASGKGGDKRFPNGTIEMQKPFFYQQGLDLEPYFPGTLNISISPHQYFVKQAKYTFKNLKWAEKEPAEDFSFFDCRIHLKNGEVKEGLIYYPHPETKPEHFQAADILEIITFKIDNLNYGDEVILEVDSQQIEIN
;
A
#
# COMPACT_ATOMS: atom_id res chain seq x y z
N MET A 1 17.34 -0.29 -17.11
CA MET A 1 17.66 -1.54 -16.38
C MET A 1 16.85 -1.49 -15.11
N SER A 2 15.96 -2.44 -14.89
CA SER A 2 15.13 -2.49 -13.69
C SER A 2 15.96 -3.03 -12.53
N ASN A 3 16.23 -2.18 -11.53
CA ASN A 3 17.02 -2.56 -10.36
C ASN A 3 16.08 -3.02 -9.24
N PHE A 4 15.42 -4.16 -9.44
CA PHE A 4 14.54 -4.72 -8.43
C PHE A 4 15.35 -5.36 -7.30
N ILE A 5 14.98 -5.06 -6.05
CA ILE A 5 15.51 -5.68 -4.84
C ILE A 5 14.44 -6.57 -4.22
N LYS A 6 14.86 -7.71 -3.69
CA LYS A 6 13.98 -8.67 -3.02
C LYS A 6 14.24 -8.65 -1.53
N ILE A 7 13.18 -8.56 -0.75
CA ILE A 7 13.22 -8.61 0.70
C ILE A 7 12.18 -9.58 1.23
N LYS A 8 12.53 -10.28 2.30
CA LYS A 8 11.57 -11.11 3.03
C LYS A 8 10.61 -10.21 3.80
N GLY A 9 9.32 -10.53 3.72
CA GLY A 9 8.27 -9.83 4.43
C GLY A 9 7.34 -10.79 5.17
N ILE A 10 6.74 -10.30 6.25
CA ILE A 10 5.74 -11.03 7.03
C ILE A 10 4.41 -10.30 6.95
N ILE A 11 3.35 -11.03 6.60
CA ILE A 11 1.99 -10.48 6.56
C ILE A 11 1.54 -10.09 7.97
N LYS A 12 1.16 -8.83 8.16
CA LYS A 12 0.69 -8.27 9.42
C LYS A 12 -0.77 -7.89 9.36
N LYS A 13 -1.41 -7.87 10.53
CA LYS A 13 -2.76 -7.35 10.70
C LYS A 13 -2.70 -5.83 10.76
N GLY A 14 -3.40 -5.15 9.86
CA GLY A 14 -3.66 -3.71 9.95
C GLY A 14 -4.94 -3.38 10.72
N TYR A 15 -5.26 -2.10 10.83
CA TYR A 15 -6.48 -1.62 11.50
C TYR A 15 -7.77 -1.89 10.72
N GLY A 16 -7.68 -2.28 9.45
CA GLY A 16 -8.85 -2.57 8.61
C GLY A 16 -9.56 -1.33 8.07
N VAL A 17 -9.00 -0.13 8.24
CA VAL A 17 -9.55 1.14 7.72
C VAL A 17 -9.54 1.16 6.18
N ALA A 18 -8.41 0.75 5.57
CA ALA A 18 -8.26 0.69 4.12
C ALA A 18 -9.31 -0.20 3.42
N SER A 19 -9.68 -1.32 4.06
CA SER A 19 -10.62 -2.31 3.51
C SER A 19 -12.04 -2.24 4.07
N GLY A 20 -12.34 -1.29 4.96
CA GLY A 20 -13.63 -1.17 5.63
C GLY A 20 -13.89 -2.22 6.72
N LYS A 21 -13.03 -3.25 6.85
CA LYS A 21 -13.16 -4.33 7.84
C LYS A 21 -12.95 -3.86 9.29
N GLY A 22 -12.45 -2.64 9.50
CA GLY A 22 -12.27 -2.03 10.82
C GLY A 22 -13.55 -1.47 11.45
N GLY A 23 -14.64 -1.36 10.69
CA GLY A 23 -15.94 -0.87 11.19
C GLY A 23 -16.02 0.65 11.40
N ASP A 24 -15.10 1.43 10.82
CA ASP A 24 -15.18 2.89 10.86
C ASP A 24 -16.38 3.37 10.02
N LYS A 25 -17.37 3.96 10.70
CA LYS A 25 -18.61 4.45 10.07
C LYS A 25 -18.37 5.59 9.08
N ARG A 26 -17.22 6.29 9.16
CA ARG A 26 -16.83 7.32 8.19
C ARG A 26 -16.49 6.70 6.83
N PHE A 27 -15.97 5.47 6.84
CA PHE A 27 -15.46 4.76 5.66
C PHE A 27 -16.10 3.38 5.54
N PRO A 28 -17.42 3.28 5.28
CA PRO A 28 -18.17 2.03 5.39
C PRO A 28 -17.67 0.92 4.46
N ASN A 29 -17.13 1.27 3.30
CA ASN A 29 -16.53 0.34 2.33
C ASN A 29 -14.99 0.40 2.32
N GLY A 30 -14.38 1.12 3.27
CA GLY A 30 -12.95 1.37 3.34
C GLY A 30 -12.47 2.59 2.57
N THR A 31 -11.31 3.12 2.96
CA THR A 31 -10.76 4.33 2.34
C THR A 31 -10.33 4.09 0.91
N ILE A 32 -9.76 2.91 0.59
CA ILE A 32 -9.30 2.62 -0.77
C ILE A 32 -10.47 2.70 -1.76
N GLU A 33 -11.60 2.06 -1.44
CA GLU A 33 -12.79 2.11 -2.30
C GLU A 33 -13.30 3.54 -2.52
N MET A 34 -13.27 4.38 -1.48
CA MET A 34 -13.66 5.78 -1.59
C MET A 34 -12.67 6.62 -2.40
N GLN A 35 -11.38 6.29 -2.36
CA GLN A 35 -10.31 7.02 -3.04
C GLN A 35 -10.16 6.64 -4.52
N LYS A 36 -10.55 5.41 -4.92
CA LYS A 36 -10.43 4.91 -6.31
C LYS A 36 -10.89 5.91 -7.38
N PRO A 37 -12.08 6.54 -7.30
CA PRO A 37 -12.53 7.45 -8.35
C PRO A 37 -11.61 8.65 -8.54
N PHE A 38 -11.00 9.14 -7.45
CA PHE A 38 -10.12 10.30 -7.47
C PHE A 38 -8.75 9.99 -8.08
N PHE A 39 -8.21 8.80 -7.81
CA PHE A 39 -6.98 8.33 -8.44
C PHE A 39 -7.21 8.02 -9.93
N TYR A 40 -8.36 7.43 -10.28
CA TYR A 40 -8.74 7.14 -11.66
C TYR A 40 -8.79 8.40 -12.52
N GLN A 41 -9.44 9.45 -12.01
CA GLN A 41 -9.51 10.76 -12.69
C GLN A 41 -8.14 11.40 -12.97
N GLN A 42 -7.11 10.98 -12.22
CA GLN A 42 -5.74 11.50 -12.35
C GLN A 42 -4.77 10.47 -12.97
N GLY A 43 -5.30 9.40 -13.57
CA GLY A 43 -4.54 8.47 -14.42
C GLY A 43 -4.06 7.19 -13.73
N LEU A 44 -4.49 6.90 -12.51
CA LEU A 44 -4.22 5.63 -11.83
C LEU A 44 -5.51 4.82 -11.67
N ASP A 45 -5.65 3.77 -12.47
CA ASP A 45 -6.74 2.81 -12.35
C ASP A 45 -6.42 1.74 -11.30
N LEU A 46 -7.23 1.68 -10.24
CA LEU A 46 -7.16 0.69 -9.17
C LEU A 46 -8.34 -0.29 -9.18
N GLU A 47 -9.26 -0.20 -10.16
CA GLU A 47 -10.42 -1.09 -10.24
C GLU A 47 -10.08 -2.59 -10.26
N PRO A 48 -9.00 -3.04 -10.95
CA PRO A 48 -8.64 -4.45 -10.95
C PRO A 48 -8.16 -4.99 -9.59
N TYR A 49 -7.79 -4.10 -8.67
CA TYR A 49 -7.21 -4.48 -7.39
C TYR A 49 -8.27 -4.66 -6.30
N PHE A 50 -7.92 -5.46 -5.29
CA PHE A 50 -8.74 -5.60 -4.09
C PHE A 50 -8.83 -4.24 -3.35
N PRO A 51 -10.03 -3.80 -2.92
CA PRO A 51 -10.19 -2.49 -2.27
C PRO A 51 -9.72 -2.54 -0.81
N GLY A 52 -8.41 -2.55 -0.62
CA GLY A 52 -7.76 -2.58 0.68
C GLY A 52 -6.26 -2.79 0.53
N THR A 53 -5.56 -2.75 1.66
CA THR A 53 -4.11 -2.93 1.71
C THR A 53 -3.72 -4.22 2.41
N LEU A 54 -2.69 -4.87 1.89
CA LEU A 54 -1.94 -5.92 2.57
C LEU A 54 -0.79 -5.25 3.33
N ASN A 55 -0.72 -5.45 4.64
CA ASN A 55 0.35 -4.90 5.46
C ASN A 55 1.50 -5.91 5.51
N ILE A 56 2.67 -5.52 5.01
CA ILE A 56 3.87 -6.38 4.99
C ILE A 56 4.94 -5.71 5.83
N SER A 57 5.36 -6.37 6.91
CA SER A 57 6.53 -5.96 7.70
C SER A 57 7.79 -6.53 7.09
N ILE A 58 8.79 -5.68 6.86
CA ILE A 58 10.12 -6.05 6.35
C ILE A 58 11.19 -6.06 7.46
N SER A 59 10.77 -6.07 8.73
CA SER A 59 11.66 -6.11 9.89
C SER A 59 12.74 -7.22 9.77
N PRO A 60 14.00 -6.95 10.15
CA PRO A 60 14.50 -5.75 10.85
C PRO A 60 14.79 -4.55 9.94
N HIS A 61 14.51 -4.66 8.64
CA HIS A 61 14.79 -3.58 7.69
C HIS A 61 13.79 -2.44 7.82
N GLN A 62 14.23 -1.27 7.37
CA GLN A 62 13.41 -0.08 7.18
C GLN A 62 13.48 0.35 5.71
N TYR A 63 12.58 1.25 5.31
CA TYR A 63 12.58 1.79 3.97
C TYR A 63 12.58 3.31 3.93
N PHE A 64 13.08 3.84 2.82
CA PHE A 64 12.97 5.26 2.47
C PHE A 64 12.36 5.39 1.08
N VAL A 65 11.40 6.29 0.94
CA VAL A 65 10.80 6.58 -0.37
C VAL A 65 11.76 7.45 -1.20
N LYS A 66 11.91 7.11 -2.48
CA LYS A 66 12.66 7.88 -3.48
C LYS A 66 11.69 8.43 -4.52
N GLN A 67 11.77 7.94 -5.75
CA GLN A 67 10.95 8.41 -6.86
C GLN A 67 9.65 7.62 -6.93
N ALA A 68 8.52 8.26 -6.63
CA ALA A 68 7.22 7.64 -6.82
C ALA A 68 6.87 7.49 -8.30
N LYS A 69 6.12 6.43 -8.63
CA LYS A 69 5.50 6.23 -9.95
C LYS A 69 4.34 7.20 -10.15
N TYR A 70 3.51 7.35 -9.13
CA TYR A 70 2.43 8.33 -9.08
C TYR A 70 2.55 9.15 -7.80
N THR A 71 2.28 10.44 -7.89
CA THR A 71 2.12 11.33 -6.74
C THR A 71 0.89 12.19 -6.95
N PHE A 72 -0.04 12.13 -6.00
CA PHE A 72 -1.23 12.96 -5.95
C PHE A 72 -1.07 13.90 -4.77
N LYS A 73 -1.09 15.21 -5.02
CA LYS A 73 -0.93 16.23 -3.98
C LYS A 73 -2.26 16.91 -3.69
N ASN A 74 -2.49 17.23 -2.42
CA ASN A 74 -3.66 17.95 -1.93
C ASN A 74 -4.98 17.32 -2.42
N LEU A 75 -5.05 15.99 -2.39
CA LEU A 75 -6.18 15.24 -2.89
C LEU A 75 -7.32 15.27 -1.88
N LYS A 76 -8.41 15.97 -2.23
CA LYS A 76 -9.64 16.01 -1.44
C LYS A 76 -10.55 14.83 -1.83
N TRP A 77 -10.34 13.67 -1.19
CA TRP A 77 -11.05 12.42 -1.50
C TRP A 77 -12.31 12.18 -0.64
N ALA A 78 -12.46 12.90 0.48
CA ALA A 78 -13.67 12.89 1.30
C ALA A 78 -14.00 14.29 1.81
N GLU A 79 -15.29 14.61 1.90
CA GLU A 79 -15.77 15.94 2.28
C GLU A 79 -15.26 16.36 3.67
N LYS A 80 -15.27 15.43 4.63
CA LYS A 80 -14.96 15.67 6.04
C LYS A 80 -13.48 15.45 6.41
N GLU A 81 -12.71 14.80 5.54
CA GLU A 81 -11.28 14.54 5.79
C GLU A 81 -10.45 15.68 5.22
N PRO A 82 -9.30 16.04 5.82
CA PRO A 82 -8.37 16.98 5.20
C PRO A 82 -7.92 16.46 3.82
N ALA A 83 -7.46 17.37 2.97
CA ALA A 83 -6.80 16.96 1.75
C ALA A 83 -5.43 16.36 2.08
N GLU A 84 -5.04 15.34 1.33
CA GLU A 84 -3.87 14.52 1.63
C GLU A 84 -2.99 14.30 0.40
N ASP A 85 -1.72 13.98 0.66
CA ASP A 85 -0.78 13.57 -0.37
C ASP A 85 -0.66 12.04 -0.38
N PHE A 86 -0.60 11.46 -1.59
CA PHE A 86 -0.44 10.02 -1.81
C PHE A 86 0.67 9.77 -2.83
N SER A 87 1.54 8.82 -2.53
CA SER A 87 2.50 8.27 -3.48
C SER A 87 2.27 6.78 -3.70
N PHE A 88 2.57 6.33 -4.92
CA PHE A 88 2.51 4.91 -5.29
C PHE A 88 3.82 4.46 -5.93
N PHE A 89 4.24 3.24 -5.60
CA PHE A 89 5.49 2.65 -6.06
C PHE A 89 5.24 1.23 -6.55
N ASP A 90 5.90 0.82 -7.63
CA ASP A 90 5.84 -0.52 -8.20
C ASP A 90 6.41 -1.57 -7.23
N CYS A 91 5.68 -2.66 -7.08
CA CYS A 91 6.16 -3.82 -6.34
C CYS A 91 5.55 -5.13 -6.87
N ARG A 92 6.16 -6.24 -6.49
CA ARG A 92 5.60 -7.58 -6.67
C ARG A 92 5.69 -8.38 -5.40
N ILE A 93 4.71 -9.24 -5.18
CA ILE A 93 4.68 -10.19 -4.08
C ILE A 93 4.88 -11.58 -4.64
N HIS A 94 5.98 -12.23 -4.27
CA HIS A 94 6.19 -13.65 -4.53
C HIS A 94 5.63 -14.46 -3.37
N LEU A 95 4.67 -15.31 -3.69
CA LEU A 95 3.98 -16.19 -2.75
C LEU A 95 4.69 -17.54 -2.64
N LYS A 96 4.48 -18.26 -1.53
CA LYS A 96 5.10 -19.58 -1.29
C LYS A 96 4.73 -20.63 -2.33
N ASN A 97 3.57 -20.50 -2.97
CA ASN A 97 3.11 -21.38 -4.04
C ASN A 97 3.78 -21.10 -5.40
N GLY A 98 4.71 -20.14 -5.47
CA GLY A 98 5.41 -19.73 -6.70
C GLY A 98 4.67 -18.67 -7.52
N GLU A 99 3.45 -18.30 -7.15
CA GLU A 99 2.72 -17.23 -7.81
C GLU A 99 3.35 -15.86 -7.51
N VAL A 100 3.33 -14.98 -8.52
CA VAL A 100 3.79 -13.60 -8.40
C VAL A 100 2.62 -12.68 -8.68
N LYS A 101 2.35 -11.77 -7.74
CA LYS A 101 1.30 -10.76 -7.86
C LYS A 101 1.92 -9.39 -8.04
N GLU A 102 1.59 -8.73 -9.13
CA GLU A 102 1.89 -7.31 -9.33
C GLU A 102 1.07 -6.47 -8.34
N GLY A 103 1.64 -5.36 -7.87
CA GLY A 103 0.96 -4.47 -6.95
C GLY A 103 1.62 -3.10 -6.86
N LEU A 104 1.04 -2.25 -6.04
CA LEU A 104 1.57 -0.93 -5.72
C LEU A 104 1.71 -0.79 -4.21
N ILE A 105 2.85 -0.30 -3.77
CA ILE A 105 2.99 0.25 -2.42
C ILE A 105 2.15 1.52 -2.38
N TYR A 106 1.14 1.55 -1.51
CA TYR A 106 0.31 2.70 -1.21
C TYR A 106 0.93 3.46 -0.04
N TYR A 107 1.28 4.73 -0.28
CA TYR A 107 1.92 5.58 0.72
C TYR A 107 1.12 6.87 0.92
N PRO A 108 0.25 6.94 1.94
CA PRO A 108 -0.31 8.20 2.41
C PRO A 108 0.78 8.97 3.17
N HIS A 109 1.03 10.23 2.81
CA HIS A 109 2.13 11.01 3.41
C HIS A 109 1.82 11.38 4.87
N PRO A 110 2.62 10.93 5.86
CA PRO A 110 2.36 11.17 7.29
C PRO A 110 2.30 12.64 7.67
N GLU A 111 3.03 13.50 6.97
CA GLU A 111 3.07 14.95 7.16
C GLU A 111 1.70 15.61 6.98
N THR A 112 0.84 14.99 6.17
CA THR A 112 -0.54 15.42 5.93
C THR A 112 -1.56 14.65 6.80
N LYS A 113 -1.09 13.71 7.64
CA LYS A 113 -1.90 12.80 8.46
C LYS A 113 -1.32 12.64 9.89
N PRO A 114 -1.49 13.64 10.77
CA PRO A 114 -0.91 13.61 12.13
C PRO A 114 -1.43 12.48 13.03
N GLU A 115 -2.57 11.86 12.70
CA GLU A 115 -3.22 10.82 13.54
C GLU A 115 -2.85 9.38 13.17
N HIS A 116 -2.07 9.15 12.12
CA HIS A 116 -1.79 7.80 11.60
C HIS A 116 -0.30 7.57 11.36
N PHE A 117 0.40 7.18 12.43
CA PHE A 117 1.80 6.75 12.33
C PHE A 117 1.87 5.24 12.11
N GLN A 118 2.31 4.82 10.93
CA GLN A 118 2.64 3.42 10.67
C GLN A 118 4.13 3.19 10.98
N ALA A 119 4.46 1.99 11.47
CA ALA A 119 5.84 1.66 11.78
C ALA A 119 6.72 1.71 10.51
N ALA A 120 7.96 2.17 10.64
CA ALA A 120 8.89 2.39 9.52
C ALA A 120 9.29 1.11 8.77
N ASP A 121 8.89 -0.06 9.27
CA ASP A 121 9.12 -1.37 8.66
C ASP A 121 7.88 -1.94 7.96
N ILE A 122 6.72 -1.27 7.99
CA ILE A 122 5.50 -1.76 7.35
C ILE A 122 5.22 -1.00 6.06
N LEU A 123 5.05 -1.77 4.98
CA LEU A 123 4.59 -1.30 3.68
C LEU A 123 3.14 -1.76 3.47
N GLU A 124 2.27 -0.84 3.04
CA GLU A 124 0.90 -1.12 2.64
C GLU A 124 0.85 -1.40 1.14
N ILE A 125 0.42 -2.61 0.74
CA ILE A 125 0.38 -3.01 -0.67
C ILE A 125 -1.06 -3.12 -1.16
N ILE A 126 -1.38 -2.45 -2.25
CA ILE A 126 -2.59 -2.67 -3.03
C ILE A 126 -2.24 -3.65 -4.16
N THR A 127 -2.97 -4.76 -4.25
CA THR A 127 -2.75 -5.79 -5.27
C THR A 127 -4.06 -6.52 -5.57
N PHE A 128 -4.02 -7.45 -6.51
CA PHE A 128 -5.13 -8.35 -6.81
C PHE A 128 -5.51 -9.17 -5.57
N LYS A 129 -6.74 -9.69 -5.54
CA LYS A 129 -7.15 -10.61 -4.49
C LYS A 129 -6.20 -11.82 -4.46
N ILE A 130 -5.70 -12.13 -3.26
CA ILE A 130 -4.87 -13.31 -2.98
C ILE A 130 -5.69 -14.22 -2.06
N ASP A 131 -5.99 -15.43 -2.53
CA ASP A 131 -6.69 -16.41 -1.72
C ASP A 131 -5.71 -17.15 -0.80
N ASN A 132 -6.21 -17.60 0.36
CA ASN A 132 -5.46 -18.42 1.33
C ASN A 132 -4.18 -17.77 1.93
N LEU A 133 -4.09 -16.45 1.97
CA LEU A 133 -3.02 -15.74 2.67
C LEU A 133 -3.41 -15.43 4.12
N ASN A 134 -2.57 -15.79 5.09
CA ASN A 134 -2.83 -15.61 6.52
C ASN A 134 -1.86 -14.61 7.17
N TYR A 135 -2.26 -14.07 8.32
CA TYR A 135 -1.33 -13.29 9.14
C TYR A 135 -0.18 -14.17 9.63
N GLY A 136 1.03 -13.63 9.62
CA GLY A 136 2.25 -14.37 9.94
C GLY A 136 2.85 -15.15 8.76
N ASP A 137 2.15 -15.23 7.62
CA ASP A 137 2.75 -15.81 6.43
C ASP A 137 3.94 -14.99 5.94
N GLU A 138 4.91 -15.72 5.41
CA GLU A 138 6.10 -15.16 4.80
C GLU A 138 5.90 -15.04 3.29
N VAL A 139 6.33 -13.90 2.75
CA VAL A 139 6.36 -13.59 1.33
C VAL A 139 7.71 -12.97 0.98
N ILE A 140 8.07 -12.96 -0.30
CA ILE A 140 9.15 -12.11 -0.79
C ILE A 140 8.52 -10.91 -1.48
N LEU A 141 8.84 -9.71 -0.99
CA LEU A 141 8.47 -8.45 -1.61
C LEU A 141 9.62 -8.03 -2.54
N GLU A 142 9.30 -7.80 -3.80
CA GLU A 142 10.21 -7.24 -4.80
C GLU A 142 9.82 -5.78 -5.06
N VAL A 143 10.76 -4.84 -4.89
CA VAL A 143 10.53 -3.39 -5.09
C VAL A 143 11.58 -2.79 -6.01
N ASP A 144 11.23 -1.74 -6.74
CA ASP A 144 12.20 -1.02 -7.56
C ASP A 144 13.11 -0.14 -6.69
N SER A 145 14.42 -0.38 -6.70
CA SER A 145 15.39 0.38 -5.89
C SER A 145 15.56 1.85 -6.30
N GLN A 146 15.07 2.24 -7.49
CA GLN A 146 14.97 3.65 -7.88
C GLN A 146 13.79 4.34 -7.17
N GLN A 147 12.80 3.57 -6.75
CA GLN A 147 11.57 4.03 -6.13
C GLN A 147 11.59 3.92 -4.60
N ILE A 148 12.16 2.84 -4.05
CA ILE A 148 12.24 2.56 -2.62
C ILE A 148 13.66 2.10 -2.25
N GLU A 149 14.27 2.73 -1.24
CA GLU A 149 15.45 2.19 -0.57
C GLU A 149 15.05 1.23 0.54
N ILE A 150 15.83 0.15 0.73
CA ILE A 150 15.72 -0.73 1.90
C ILE A 150 17.07 -0.72 2.62
N ASN A 151 17.04 -0.52 3.94
CA ASN A 151 18.19 -0.50 4.84
C ASN A 151 18.04 -1.56 5.94
#